data_AF-A0A1H4YCD7-F1
#
_entry.id   AF-A0A1H4YCD7-F1
#
_cell.length_a   1.000
_cell.length_b   1.000
_cell.length_c   1.000
_cell.angle_alpha   90.00
_cell.angle_beta   90.00
_cell.angle_gamma   90.00
#
_symmetry.space_group_name_H-M   'P 1'
#
loop_
_entity.id
_entity.type
_entity.pdbx_description
1 polymer ?
#
loop_
_entity_poly.entity_id
_entity_poly.type
_entity_poly.pdbx_seq_one_letter_code
_entity_poly.pdbx_strand_id
1 'polypeptide(L)'
;MDISKFSRSSKKMPKILSTRVVLTERATITMFDPATGTGTQTGTFVAAGAVNDSGTVTANFQIGTGGILTSPFTLTSSVGTITGFTRAKVIPFPSTTRSFAKGTWTFVNGTGRYAGIRGRGKILATIDFTTREVTIARDGFLNRVFRPQSRQKIMKKKFTR
;
A
#
# COMPACT_ATOMS: atom_id res chain seq x y z
N MET A 1 -24.41 53.85 -4.77
CA MET A 1 -24.21 52.58 -5.50
C MET A 1 -23.25 51.75 -4.64
N ASP A 2 -23.79 50.78 -3.90
CA ASP A 2 -23.07 50.07 -2.83
C ASP A 2 -22.49 48.76 -3.38
N ILE A 3 -21.18 48.59 -3.25
CA ILE A 3 -20.39 47.51 -3.86
C ILE A 3 -20.23 46.29 -2.92
N SER A 4 -20.98 46.25 -1.82
CA SER A 4 -20.76 45.30 -0.73
C SER A 4 -21.53 43.97 -0.84
N LYS A 5 -21.49 43.26 -1.99
CA LYS A 5 -22.01 41.88 -2.06
C LYS A 5 -21.19 40.95 -2.96
N PHE A 6 -19.96 40.65 -2.55
CA PHE A 6 -19.25 39.43 -3.00
C PHE A 6 -18.76 38.63 -1.79
N SER A 7 -19.70 37.96 -1.12
CA SER A 7 -19.38 36.90 -0.17
C SER A 7 -18.81 35.70 -0.94
N ARG A 8 -17.48 35.57 -0.98
CA ARG A 8 -16.80 34.39 -1.52
C ARG A 8 -17.17 33.19 -0.65
N SER A 9 -18.06 32.34 -1.16
CA SER A 9 -18.28 30.98 -0.64
C SER A 9 -16.94 30.24 -0.69
N SER A 10 -16.25 30.15 0.46
CA SER A 10 -15.07 29.31 0.58
C SER A 10 -15.55 27.87 0.50
N LYS A 11 -15.39 27.24 -0.68
CA LYS A 11 -15.44 25.78 -0.80
C LYS A 11 -14.45 25.22 0.22
N LYS A 12 -14.93 24.74 1.37
CA LYS A 12 -14.11 23.98 2.32
C LYS A 12 -13.49 22.83 1.55
N MET A 13 -12.19 22.91 1.30
CA MET A 13 -11.46 21.82 0.67
C MET A 13 -11.60 20.58 1.56
N PRO A 14 -11.85 19.40 0.98
CA PRO A 14 -11.96 18.18 1.76
C PRO A 14 -10.66 17.95 2.52
N LYS A 15 -10.75 17.90 3.86
CA LYS A 15 -9.61 17.56 4.72
C LYS A 15 -9.21 16.11 4.40
N ILE A 16 -8.02 15.92 3.85
CA ILE A 16 -7.47 14.59 3.62
C ILE A 16 -7.10 14.01 4.99
N LEU A 17 -7.88 13.05 5.46
CA LEU A 17 -7.52 12.28 6.65
C LEU A 17 -6.53 11.19 6.23
N SER A 18 -5.30 11.33 6.71
CA SER A 18 -4.27 10.31 6.56
C SER A 18 -4.35 9.37 7.76
N THR A 19 -4.55 8.07 7.52
CA THR A 19 -4.57 7.06 8.59
C THR A 19 -3.35 6.16 8.44
N ARG A 20 -2.61 5.92 9.53
CA ARG A 20 -1.41 5.09 9.52
C ARG A 20 -1.76 3.64 9.15
N VAL A 21 -0.90 3.00 8.39
CA VAL A 21 -0.96 1.55 8.10
C VAL A 21 0.42 0.97 8.35
N VAL A 22 0.44 -0.16 9.05
CA VAL A 22 1.63 -1.01 9.23
C VAL A 22 1.32 -2.36 8.61
N LEU A 23 2.25 -2.88 7.81
CA LEU A 23 2.15 -4.19 7.16
C LEU A 23 3.44 -4.97 7.43
N THR A 24 3.31 -6.22 7.82
CA THR A 24 4.43 -7.16 7.88
C THR A 24 4.17 -8.33 6.96
N GLU A 25 5.20 -8.75 6.23
CA GLU A 25 5.14 -9.91 5.32
C GLU A 25 6.21 -10.93 5.72
N ARG A 26 5.84 -12.21 5.60
CA ARG A 26 6.77 -13.35 5.64
C ARG A 26 6.63 -14.08 4.31
N ALA A 27 7.69 -14.06 3.51
CA ALA A 27 7.68 -14.59 2.15
C ALA A 27 8.90 -15.45 1.87
N THR A 28 8.80 -16.24 0.81
CA THR A 28 9.87 -17.05 0.27
C THR A 28 10.13 -16.66 -1.17
N ILE A 29 11.40 -16.50 -1.55
CA ILE A 29 11.81 -16.36 -2.94
C ILE A 29 11.55 -17.69 -3.64
N THR A 30 10.67 -17.70 -4.64
CA THR A 30 10.34 -18.89 -5.42
C THR A 30 11.27 -19.08 -6.61
N MET A 31 11.77 -17.97 -7.17
CA MET A 31 12.72 -17.97 -8.28
C MET A 31 13.61 -16.73 -8.17
N PHE A 32 14.90 -16.88 -8.47
CA PHE A 32 15.81 -15.75 -8.63
C PHE A 32 16.87 -16.10 -9.66
N ASP A 33 16.99 -15.27 -10.69
CA ASP A 33 18.06 -15.32 -11.67
C ASP A 33 19.08 -14.22 -11.35
N PRO A 34 20.28 -14.56 -10.85
CA PRO A 34 21.30 -13.58 -10.51
C PRO A 34 21.89 -12.87 -11.75
N ALA A 35 21.78 -13.45 -12.94
CA ALA A 35 22.32 -12.84 -14.16
C ALA A 35 21.46 -11.65 -14.61
N THR A 36 20.13 -11.80 -14.54
CA THR A 36 19.20 -10.73 -14.87
C THR A 36 18.78 -9.90 -13.66
N GLY A 37 18.93 -10.41 -12.44
CA GLY A 37 18.42 -9.81 -11.21
C GLY A 37 16.89 -9.95 -11.04
N THR A 38 16.25 -10.77 -11.88
CA THR A 38 14.81 -11.03 -11.82
C THR A 38 14.48 -12.08 -10.76
N GLY A 39 13.33 -11.94 -10.12
CA GLY A 39 12.85 -12.96 -9.21
C GLY A 39 11.38 -12.85 -8.86
N THR A 40 10.89 -13.86 -8.17
CA THR A 40 9.52 -13.97 -7.69
C THR A 40 9.50 -14.38 -6.23
N GLN A 41 8.51 -13.92 -5.49
CA GLN A 41 8.27 -14.32 -4.11
C GLN A 41 6.79 -14.50 -3.82
N THR A 42 6.48 -15.39 -2.88
CA THR A 42 5.13 -15.62 -2.35
C THR A 42 5.18 -15.74 -0.84
N GLY A 43 4.10 -15.40 -0.16
CA GLY A 43 4.06 -15.44 1.29
C GLY A 43 2.74 -15.02 1.89
N THR A 44 2.82 -14.59 3.15
CA THR A 44 1.69 -14.07 3.91
C THR A 44 1.93 -12.65 4.37
N PHE A 45 0.86 -11.93 4.67
CA PHE A 45 0.92 -10.61 5.28
C PHE A 45 -0.06 -10.49 6.46
N VAL A 46 0.27 -9.57 7.37
CA VAL A 46 -0.63 -9.05 8.40
C VAL A 46 -0.53 -7.53 8.40
N ALA A 47 -1.68 -6.85 8.40
CA ALA A 47 -1.79 -5.39 8.39
C ALA A 47 -2.58 -4.88 9.61
N ALA A 48 -2.21 -3.69 10.10
CA ALA A 48 -2.93 -2.98 11.15
C ALA A 48 -3.05 -1.48 10.85
N GLY A 49 -4.07 -0.84 11.45
CA GLY A 49 -4.37 0.58 11.33
C GLY A 49 -5.45 0.87 10.29
N ALA A 50 -5.09 1.52 9.18
CA ALA A 50 -6.03 1.85 8.11
C ALA A 50 -6.53 0.61 7.33
N VAL A 51 -5.75 -0.47 7.37
CA VAL A 51 -6.12 -1.84 6.98
C VAL A 51 -5.90 -2.71 8.20
N ASN A 52 -6.91 -3.48 8.60
CA ASN A 52 -6.80 -4.47 9.68
C ASN A 52 -7.23 -5.81 9.09
N ASP A 53 -6.29 -6.48 8.44
CA ASP A 53 -6.55 -7.73 7.72
C ASP A 53 -5.26 -8.53 7.56
N SER A 54 -5.40 -9.77 7.10
CA SER A 54 -4.31 -10.68 6.80
C SER A 54 -4.62 -11.49 5.55
N GLY A 55 -3.59 -12.09 4.97
CA GLY A 55 -3.78 -12.92 3.78
C GLY A 55 -2.47 -13.27 3.11
N THR A 56 -2.49 -13.42 1.80
CA THR A 56 -1.33 -13.82 1.00
C THR A 56 -0.73 -12.65 0.25
N VAL A 57 0.57 -12.73 -0.03
CA VAL A 57 1.30 -11.78 -0.87
C VAL A 57 2.00 -12.52 -2.00
N THR A 58 1.93 -11.96 -3.20
CA THR A 58 2.80 -12.34 -4.32
C THR A 58 3.50 -11.11 -4.86
N ALA A 59 4.75 -11.27 -5.28
CA ALA A 59 5.49 -10.18 -5.88
C ALA A 59 6.50 -10.70 -6.91
N ASN A 60 6.64 -9.96 -8.00
CA ASN A 60 7.78 -10.07 -8.89
C ASN A 60 8.75 -8.94 -8.52
N PHE A 61 10.04 -9.18 -8.65
CA PHE A 61 11.04 -8.16 -8.40
C PHE A 61 12.15 -8.19 -9.44
N GLN A 62 12.78 -7.02 -9.59
CA GLN A 62 13.95 -6.80 -10.41
C GLN A 62 14.96 -6.03 -9.58
N ILE A 63 16.19 -6.54 -9.47
CA ILE A 63 17.32 -5.82 -8.90
C ILE A 63 18.19 -5.34 -10.06
N GLY A 64 18.15 -4.04 -10.33
CA GLY A 64 18.97 -3.42 -11.38
C GLY A 64 20.37 -3.07 -10.91
N THR A 65 21.13 -2.44 -11.81
CA THR A 65 22.48 -1.95 -11.54
C THR A 65 22.53 -1.08 -10.28
N GLY A 66 23.56 -1.31 -9.46
CA GLY A 66 23.71 -0.64 -8.18
C GLY A 66 22.67 -1.09 -7.14
N GLY A 67 22.04 -2.26 -7.28
CA GLY A 67 21.18 -2.83 -6.23
C GLY A 67 19.85 -2.10 -6.05
N ILE A 68 19.32 -1.46 -7.09
CA ILE A 68 17.99 -0.84 -7.04
C ILE A 68 16.94 -1.90 -7.31
N LEU A 69 16.14 -2.21 -6.30
CA LEU A 69 15.02 -3.13 -6.37
C LEU A 69 13.74 -2.38 -6.77
N THR A 70 13.05 -2.90 -7.78
CA THR A 70 11.66 -2.55 -8.11
C THR A 70 10.80 -3.80 -7.99
N SER A 71 9.60 -3.65 -7.42
CA SER A 71 8.73 -4.81 -7.21
C SER A 71 7.25 -4.42 -7.17
N PRO A 72 6.47 -4.73 -8.22
CA PRO A 72 5.02 -4.79 -8.09
C PRO A 72 4.64 -5.96 -7.19
N PHE A 73 3.66 -5.74 -6.33
CA PHE A 73 3.16 -6.76 -5.41
C PHE A 73 1.63 -6.72 -5.32
N THR A 74 1.04 -7.86 -4.99
CA THR A 74 -0.38 -8.03 -4.74
C THR A 74 -0.59 -8.65 -3.37
N LEU A 75 -1.39 -8.00 -2.54
CA LEU A 75 -1.91 -8.54 -1.28
C LEU A 75 -3.33 -9.03 -1.53
N THR A 76 -3.63 -10.25 -1.11
CA THR A 76 -4.94 -10.89 -1.31
C THR A 76 -5.53 -11.34 0.02
N SER A 77 -6.78 -10.99 0.26
CA SER A 77 -7.58 -11.40 1.43
C SER A 77 -8.95 -11.90 0.97
N SER A 78 -9.78 -12.37 1.91
CA SER A 78 -11.16 -12.77 1.62
C SER A 78 -12.07 -11.61 1.16
N VAL A 79 -11.69 -10.35 1.43
CA VAL A 79 -12.53 -9.16 1.14
C VAL A 79 -12.06 -8.36 -0.08
N GLY A 80 -11.00 -8.82 -0.75
CA GLY A 80 -10.44 -8.21 -1.95
C GLY A 80 -8.92 -8.22 -2.00
N THR A 81 -8.39 -7.49 -2.98
CA THR A 81 -6.95 -7.36 -3.25
C THR A 81 -6.47 -5.92 -3.14
N ILE A 82 -5.19 -5.74 -2.82
CA ILE A 82 -4.46 -4.48 -2.89
C ILE A 82 -3.25 -4.70 -3.80
N THR A 83 -3.08 -3.88 -4.83
CA THR A 83 -1.86 -3.88 -5.63
C THR A 83 -1.01 -2.67 -5.29
N GLY A 84 0.30 -2.88 -5.25
CA GLY A 84 1.26 -1.86 -4.90
C GLY A 84 2.57 -2.01 -5.65
N PHE A 85 3.46 -1.06 -5.38
CA PHE A 85 4.78 -1.02 -5.95
C PHE A 85 5.81 -0.66 -4.90
N THR A 86 6.96 -1.34 -4.94
CA THR A 86 8.12 -1.09 -4.08
C THR A 86 9.26 -0.56 -4.92
N ARG A 87 9.96 0.44 -4.38
CA ARG A 87 11.28 0.85 -4.86
C ARG A 87 12.22 0.94 -3.67
N ALA A 88 13.29 0.15 -3.68
CA ALA A 88 14.23 0.06 -2.56
C ALA A 88 15.68 -0.10 -3.05
N LYS A 89 16.63 0.16 -2.15
CA LYS A 89 18.05 -0.14 -2.33
C LYS A 89 18.39 -1.39 -1.52
N VAL A 90 19.00 -2.38 -2.17
CA VAL A 90 19.52 -3.61 -1.56
C VAL A 90 20.96 -3.36 -1.08
N ILE A 91 21.24 -3.70 0.17
CA ILE A 91 22.51 -3.42 0.86
C ILE A 91 22.85 -4.56 1.84
N PRO A 92 24.04 -5.17 1.77
CA PRO A 92 25.02 -5.05 0.69
C PRO A 92 24.54 -5.73 -0.62
N PHE A 93 25.10 -5.29 -1.74
CA PHE A 93 24.89 -5.83 -3.10
C PHE A 93 26.18 -5.53 -3.91
N PRO A 94 26.69 -6.44 -4.76
CA PRO A 94 26.04 -7.67 -5.24
C PRO A 94 26.35 -8.97 -4.48
N SER A 95 27.42 -9.05 -3.69
CA SER A 95 28.05 -10.34 -3.36
C SER A 95 27.75 -10.90 -1.96
N THR A 96 26.49 -10.87 -1.51
CA THR A 96 26.15 -11.42 -0.17
C THR A 96 24.92 -12.31 -0.21
N THR A 97 24.96 -13.40 0.57
CA THR A 97 23.80 -14.26 0.79
C THR A 97 22.72 -13.60 1.64
N ARG A 98 23.08 -12.59 2.43
CA ARG A 98 22.15 -11.82 3.26
C ARG A 98 22.19 -10.34 2.93
N SER A 99 21.03 -9.75 2.69
CA SER A 99 20.90 -8.34 2.35
C SER A 99 19.70 -7.70 3.06
N PHE A 100 19.77 -6.38 3.21
CA PHE A 100 18.65 -5.55 3.62
C PHE A 100 18.16 -4.74 2.43
N ALA A 101 16.85 -4.53 2.33
CA ALA A 101 16.30 -3.55 1.39
C ALA A 101 15.67 -2.38 2.15
N LYS A 102 16.02 -1.15 1.78
CA LYS A 102 15.43 0.08 2.35
C LYS A 102 14.88 0.97 1.25
N GLY A 103 13.68 1.50 1.43
CA GLY A 103 13.09 2.34 0.40
C GLY A 103 11.69 2.83 0.68
N THR A 104 10.88 2.86 -0.37
CA THR A 104 9.49 3.31 -0.34
C THR A 104 8.56 2.32 -1.00
N TRP A 105 7.29 2.38 -0.60
CA TRP A 105 6.20 1.67 -1.26
C TRP A 105 5.04 2.61 -1.56
N THR A 106 4.19 2.21 -2.50
CA THR A 106 2.90 2.84 -2.82
C THR A 106 1.83 1.78 -3.04
N PHE A 107 0.60 2.06 -2.63
CA PHE A 107 -0.58 1.31 -3.09
C PHE A 107 -1.18 2.02 -4.30
N VAL A 108 -1.35 1.24 -5.37
CA VAL A 108 -1.70 1.72 -6.71
C VAL A 108 -3.14 1.37 -7.06
N ASN A 109 -3.68 0.26 -6.55
CA ASN A 109 -5.08 -0.09 -6.72
C ASN A 109 -5.59 -1.02 -5.63
N GLY A 110 -6.91 -1.21 -5.58
CA GLY A 110 -7.53 -2.25 -4.78
C GLY A 110 -8.90 -2.64 -5.32
N THR A 111 -9.37 -3.82 -4.91
CA THR A 111 -10.66 -4.40 -5.27
C THR A 111 -11.49 -4.70 -4.02
N GLY A 112 -12.78 -5.01 -4.18
CA GLY A 112 -13.67 -5.31 -3.05
C GLY A 112 -13.68 -4.19 -2.00
N ARG A 113 -13.44 -4.53 -0.73
CA ARG A 113 -13.38 -3.57 0.38
C ARG A 113 -12.20 -2.58 0.26
N TYR A 114 -11.23 -2.87 -0.59
CA TYR A 114 -10.06 -2.01 -0.85
C TYR A 114 -10.22 -1.12 -2.08
N ALA A 115 -11.40 -1.09 -2.70
CA ALA A 115 -11.65 -0.23 -3.86
C ALA A 115 -11.28 1.24 -3.57
N GLY A 116 -10.47 1.83 -4.44
CA GLY A 116 -10.02 3.22 -4.31
C GLY A 116 -8.91 3.47 -3.28
N ILE A 117 -8.32 2.42 -2.70
CA ILE A 117 -7.20 2.56 -1.76
C ILE A 117 -6.01 3.25 -2.44
N ARG A 118 -5.42 4.21 -1.72
CA ARG A 118 -4.18 4.90 -2.10
C ARG A 118 -3.36 5.14 -0.85
N GLY A 119 -2.08 4.86 -0.94
CA GLY A 119 -1.18 4.98 0.21
C GLY A 119 0.27 4.95 -0.20
N ARG A 120 1.13 5.35 0.73
CA ARG A 120 2.58 5.35 0.54
C ARG A 120 3.29 5.30 1.88
N GLY A 121 4.56 4.89 1.85
CA GLY A 121 5.37 4.86 3.05
C GLY A 121 6.79 4.38 2.83
N LYS A 122 7.40 3.91 3.92
CA LYS A 122 8.75 3.36 3.97
C LYS A 122 8.69 1.83 4.09
N ILE A 123 9.70 1.19 3.52
CA ILE A 123 9.90 -0.26 3.59
C ILE A 123 11.28 -0.54 4.18
N LEU A 124 11.33 -1.56 5.03
CA LEU A 124 12.55 -2.27 5.43
C LEU A 124 12.33 -3.76 5.15
N ALA A 125 13.29 -4.42 4.53
CA ALA A 125 13.26 -5.87 4.35
C ALA A 125 14.59 -6.51 4.72
N THR A 126 14.53 -7.76 5.15
CA THR A 126 15.67 -8.67 5.27
C THR A 126 15.48 -9.82 4.28
N ILE A 127 16.54 -10.17 3.58
CA ILE A 127 16.54 -11.21 2.55
C ILE A 127 17.72 -12.14 2.84
N ASP A 128 17.47 -13.45 2.85
CA ASP A 128 18.50 -14.48 2.84
C ASP A 128 18.32 -15.32 1.57
N PHE A 129 19.24 -15.17 0.61
CA PHE A 129 19.20 -15.86 -0.68
C PHE A 129 19.55 -17.35 -0.58
N THR A 130 20.14 -17.80 0.53
CA THR A 130 20.46 -19.22 0.76
C THR A 130 19.21 -19.98 1.22
N THR A 131 18.54 -19.47 2.24
CA THR A 131 17.28 -20.04 2.78
C THR A 131 16.05 -19.59 2.00
N ARG A 132 16.21 -18.58 1.14
CA ARG A 132 15.15 -17.91 0.36
C ARG A 132 14.14 -17.18 1.23
N GLU A 133 14.44 -16.94 2.50
CA GLU A 133 13.55 -16.25 3.41
C GLU A 133 13.56 -14.73 3.20
N VAL A 134 12.38 -14.14 3.22
CA VAL A 134 12.17 -12.70 3.11
C VAL A 134 11.22 -12.24 4.21
N THR A 135 11.65 -11.23 4.96
CA THR A 135 10.79 -10.53 5.92
C THR A 135 10.70 -9.07 5.53
N ILE A 136 9.48 -8.55 5.42
CA ILE A 136 9.23 -7.18 4.99
C ILE A 136 8.41 -6.47 6.05
N ALA A 137 8.82 -5.27 6.42
CA ALA A 137 8.04 -4.33 7.21
C ALA A 137 7.76 -3.08 6.38
N ARG A 138 6.49 -2.68 6.32
CA ARG A 138 6.05 -1.44 5.71
C ARG A 138 5.33 -0.58 6.72
N ASP A 139 5.65 0.70 6.73
CA ASP A 139 4.98 1.70 7.55
C ASP A 139 4.66 2.91 6.69
N GLY A 140 3.46 3.46 6.81
CA GLY A 140 3.03 4.61 6.05
C GLY A 140 1.60 5.00 6.32
N PHE A 141 0.99 5.65 5.33
CA PHE A 141 -0.34 6.24 5.48
C PHE A 141 -1.20 5.98 4.25
N LEU A 142 -2.51 5.79 4.49
CA LEU A 142 -3.53 5.81 3.46
C LEU A 142 -4.21 7.18 3.41
N ASN A 143 -4.37 7.70 2.20
CA ASN A 143 -5.15 8.89 1.96
C ASN A 143 -6.59 8.47 1.68
N ARG A 144 -7.51 8.64 2.64
CA ARG A 144 -8.94 8.52 2.33
C ARG A 144 -9.47 9.88 1.91
N VAL A 145 -9.94 9.98 0.67
CA VAL A 145 -10.84 11.07 0.29
C VAL A 145 -12.17 10.77 0.96
N PHE A 146 -12.50 11.52 2.01
CA PHE A 146 -13.84 11.47 2.57
C PHE A 146 -14.80 12.05 1.52
N ARG A 147 -15.51 11.18 0.80
CA ARG A 147 -16.74 11.60 0.12
C ARG A 147 -17.81 11.59 1.19
N PRO A 148 -18.37 12.74 1.60
CA PRO A 148 -19.51 12.72 2.52
C PRO A 148 -20.59 11.87 1.87
N GLN A 149 -20.98 10.79 2.55
CA GLN A 149 -22.21 10.09 2.19
C GLN A 149 -23.31 11.15 2.20
N SER A 150 -23.96 11.32 1.05
CA SER A 150 -25.16 12.14 0.95
C SER A 150 -26.09 11.71 2.07
N ARG A 151 -26.46 12.65 2.95
CA ARG A 151 -27.53 12.44 3.94
C ARG A 151 -28.74 11.96 3.16
N GLN A 152 -29.08 10.67 3.24
CA GLN A 152 -30.41 10.21 2.85
C GLN A 152 -31.37 10.97 3.76
N LYS A 153 -32.10 11.93 3.18
CA LYS A 153 -33.24 12.57 3.84
C LYS A 153 -34.22 11.45 4.18
N ILE A 154 -34.30 11.08 5.45
CA ILE A 154 -35.38 10.28 5.99
C ILE A 154 -36.65 11.11 5.78
N MET A 155 -37.44 10.79 4.75
CA MET A 155 -38.79 11.34 4.61
C MET A 155 -39.66 10.72 5.70
N LYS A 156 -39.97 11.51 6.75
CA LYS A 156 -41.05 11.18 7.68
C LYS A 156 -42.37 11.23 6.90
N LYS A 157 -42.94 10.06 6.56
CA LYS A 157 -44.35 9.96 6.14
C LYS A 157 -45.21 10.42 7.33
N LYS A 158 -45.88 11.56 7.21
CA LYS A 158 -47.01 11.92 8.07
C LYS A 158 -48.17 10.98 7.73
N PHE A 159 -48.52 10.09 8.65
CA PHE A 159 -49.84 9.49 8.67
C PHE A 159 -50.77 10.47 9.37
N THR A 160 -51.72 11.03 8.62
CA THR A 160 -52.90 11.68 9.20
C THR A 160 -53.98 10.60 9.27
N ARG A 161 -54.58 10.42 10.45
CA ARG A 161 -55.83 9.67 10.64
C ARG A 161 -57.00 10.56 10.25
#